data_AF-A0A3C0IYU6-F1
#
_entry.id   AF-A0A3C0IYU6-F1
#
_cell.length_a   1.000
_cell.length_b   1.000
_cell.length_c   1.000
_cell.angle_alpha   90.00
_cell.angle_beta   90.00
_cell.angle_gamma   90.00
#
_symmetry.space_group_name_H-M   'P 1'
#
loop_
_entity.id
_entity.type
_entity.pdbx_description
1 polymer ?
#
loop_
_entity_poly.entity_id
_entity_poly.type
_entity_poly.pdbx_seq_one_letter_code
_entity_poly.pdbx_strand_id
1 'polypeptide(L)'
;MQYDLPGAFASLARAGTIELATSAATHGYLPFLKHDKSRQLQVRIGRIMFTEVFGTEPRGFWFPECAYRPGLEELVADEGYDYTVLDAMAVQGGRAMSHYGDSTRVVPPTGRQVDQLYRCRDSSLVIFPRVPELCAQVWSKWTGYPGDFAYREFHKQNPRSGMRYHRVTDSVGDLKTKQPYDPVAAAARAREHAAHFAAQVEAAAARSAAQSP
;
A
#
# COMPACT_ATOMS: atom_id res chain seq x y z
N MET A 1 14.16 -13.98 25.14
CA MET A 1 13.44 -13.73 23.87
C MET A 1 14.28 -12.77 23.06
N GLN A 2 14.76 -13.17 21.89
CA GLN A 2 15.51 -12.26 21.01
C GLN A 2 14.47 -11.50 20.18
N TYR A 3 14.41 -10.18 20.34
CA TYR A 3 13.45 -9.30 19.65
C TYR A 3 13.87 -9.07 18.18
N ASP A 4 13.97 -10.16 17.41
CA ASP A 4 14.39 -10.14 16.00
C ASP A 4 13.16 -10.13 15.07
N LEU A 5 12.62 -8.93 14.84
CA LEU A 5 11.51 -8.73 13.91
C LEU A 5 11.88 -9.10 12.46
N PRO A 6 13.05 -8.70 11.92
CA PRO A 6 13.46 -9.14 10.58
C PRO A 6 13.52 -10.66 10.42
N GLY A 7 14.09 -11.38 11.39
CA GLY A 7 14.16 -12.84 11.37
C GLY A 7 12.78 -13.52 11.40
N ALA A 8 11.80 -12.91 12.08
CA ALA A 8 10.41 -13.39 12.07
C ALA A 8 9.78 -13.26 10.67
N PHE A 9 9.96 -12.12 10.00
CA PHE A 9 9.49 -11.93 8.62
C PHE A 9 10.22 -12.84 7.63
N ALA A 10 11.55 -13.02 7.78
CA ALA A 10 12.33 -13.94 6.96
C ALA A 10 11.80 -15.38 7.05
N SER A 11 11.38 -15.79 8.25
CA SER A 11 10.82 -17.12 8.49
C SER A 11 9.46 -17.32 7.81
N LEU A 12 8.59 -16.32 7.85
CA LEU A 12 7.31 -16.34 7.12
C LEU A 12 7.51 -16.35 5.60
N ALA A 13 8.52 -15.62 5.10
CA ALA A 13 8.87 -15.59 3.69
C ALA A 13 9.41 -16.95 3.22
N ARG A 14 10.32 -17.57 3.97
CA ARG A 14 10.81 -18.93 3.69
C ARG A 14 9.71 -19.99 3.73
N ALA A 15 8.70 -19.79 4.57
CA ALA A 15 7.53 -20.66 4.62
C ALA A 15 6.52 -20.42 3.48
N GLY A 16 6.75 -19.42 2.62
CA GLY A 16 5.85 -19.06 1.52
C GLY A 16 4.54 -18.40 1.97
N THR A 17 4.45 -17.93 3.22
CA THR A 17 3.24 -17.27 3.74
C THR A 17 3.14 -15.82 3.30
N ILE A 18 4.28 -15.16 3.12
CA ILE A 18 4.39 -13.79 2.61
C ILE A 18 5.49 -13.74 1.56
N GLU A 19 5.40 -12.76 0.66
CA GLU A 19 6.54 -12.32 -0.14
C GLU A 19 7.06 -10.99 0.43
N LEU A 20 8.38 -10.83 0.48
CA LEU A 20 9.03 -9.61 0.91
C LEU A 20 9.55 -8.85 -0.31
N ALA A 21 9.17 -7.58 -0.42
CA ALA A 21 9.70 -6.63 -1.39
C ALA A 21 10.60 -5.60 -0.67
N THR A 22 11.49 -4.96 -1.42
CA THR A 22 12.33 -3.86 -0.90
C THR A 22 12.00 -2.54 -1.59
N SER A 23 12.73 -1.48 -1.28
CA SER A 23 12.61 -0.16 -1.89
C SER A 23 14.00 0.44 -2.14
N ALA A 24 14.04 1.71 -2.54
CA ALA A 24 15.25 2.51 -2.51
C ALA A 24 15.83 2.55 -1.08
N ALA A 25 17.15 2.48 -0.96
CA ALA A 25 17.88 2.37 0.31
C ALA A 25 17.40 3.32 1.42
N THR A 26 17.03 4.55 1.09
CA THR A 26 16.55 5.55 2.06
C THR A 26 15.21 6.15 1.67
N HIS A 27 14.40 5.44 0.88
CA HIS A 27 13.12 5.93 0.37
C HIS A 27 13.24 7.28 -0.38
N GLY A 28 14.36 7.49 -1.09
CA GLY A 28 14.60 8.74 -1.81
C GLY A 28 13.67 8.90 -3.02
N TYR A 29 13.12 10.10 -3.23
CA TYR A 29 12.20 10.39 -4.34
C TYR A 29 12.90 10.31 -5.71
N LEU A 30 12.99 9.10 -6.27
CA LEU A 30 13.85 8.74 -7.40
C LEU A 30 13.68 9.62 -8.64
N PRO A 31 12.45 10.07 -9.02
CA PRO A 31 12.30 10.94 -10.19
C PRO A 31 13.14 12.21 -10.11
N PHE A 32 13.35 12.79 -8.92
CA PHE A 32 14.03 14.08 -8.73
C PHE A 32 15.48 13.99 -8.26
N LEU A 33 16.02 12.79 -8.04
CA LEU A 33 17.46 12.68 -7.75
C LEU A 33 18.28 13.21 -8.92
N LYS A 34 19.21 14.13 -8.67
CA LYS A 34 19.90 14.83 -9.77
C LYS A 34 20.67 13.92 -10.73
N HIS A 35 21.31 12.88 -10.20
CA HIS A 35 22.22 12.02 -10.96
C HIS A 35 21.67 10.60 -11.08
N ASP A 36 21.81 9.99 -12.27
CA ASP A 36 21.41 8.60 -12.49
C ASP A 36 22.20 7.64 -11.60
N LYS A 37 23.47 7.95 -11.33
CA LYS A 37 24.26 7.19 -10.36
C LYS A 37 23.64 7.17 -8.96
N SER A 38 23.02 8.26 -8.52
CA SER A 38 22.32 8.31 -7.23
C SER A 38 21.08 7.43 -7.23
N ARG A 39 20.32 7.38 -8.34
CA ARG A 39 19.16 6.50 -8.51
C ARG A 39 19.58 5.03 -8.49
N GLN A 40 20.60 4.68 -9.28
CA GLN A 40 21.16 3.33 -9.33
C GLN A 40 21.64 2.87 -7.96
N LEU A 41 22.40 3.71 -7.25
CA LEU A 41 22.89 3.37 -5.92
C LEU A 41 21.75 3.19 -4.91
N GLN A 42 20.70 4.01 -4.97
CA GLN A 42 19.53 3.83 -4.12
C GLN A 42 18.85 2.47 -4.34
N VAL A 43 18.67 2.06 -5.60
CA VAL A 43 18.04 0.78 -5.96
C VAL A 43 18.93 -0.41 -5.60
N ARG A 44 20.22 -0.34 -5.95
CA ARG A 44 21.21 -1.39 -5.67
C ARG A 44 21.45 -1.59 -4.18
N ILE A 45 21.67 -0.52 -3.43
CA ILE A 45 21.90 -0.63 -1.98
C ILE A 45 20.65 -1.16 -1.28
N GLY A 46 19.44 -0.78 -1.73
CA GLY A 46 18.19 -1.37 -1.24
C GLY A 46 18.13 -2.89 -1.39
N ARG A 47 18.62 -3.43 -2.52
CA ARG A 47 18.75 -4.88 -2.77
C ARG A 47 19.77 -5.54 -1.84
N ILE A 48 20.96 -4.94 -1.75
CA ILE A 48 22.07 -5.47 -0.94
C ILE A 48 21.66 -5.55 0.53
N MET A 49 21.14 -4.44 1.08
CA MET A 49 20.72 -4.39 2.49
C MET A 49 19.58 -5.36 2.78
N PHE A 50 18.62 -5.49 1.86
CA PHE A 50 17.56 -6.49 1.99
C PHE A 50 18.11 -7.91 2.05
N THR A 51 19.05 -8.24 1.16
CA THR A 51 19.65 -9.57 1.09
C THR A 51 20.47 -9.88 2.34
N GLU A 52 21.20 -8.89 2.87
CA GLU A 52 21.94 -9.00 4.12
C GLU A 52 21.01 -9.25 5.33
N VAL A 53 19.86 -8.57 5.39
CA VAL A 53 18.91 -8.67 6.51
C VAL A 53 18.06 -9.94 6.44
N PHE A 54 17.60 -10.34 5.26
CA PHE A 54 16.62 -11.44 5.10
C PHE A 54 17.23 -12.74 4.56
N GLY A 55 18.47 -12.71 4.05
CA GLY A 55 19.15 -13.88 3.49
C GLY A 55 18.58 -14.38 2.17
N THR A 56 17.79 -13.55 1.48
CA THR A 56 17.19 -13.85 0.17
C THR A 56 17.16 -12.59 -0.68
N GLU A 57 17.19 -12.74 -1.99
CA GLU A 57 17.06 -11.60 -2.90
C GLU A 57 15.57 -11.19 -3.06
N PRO A 58 15.28 -9.87 -3.14
CA PRO A 58 13.93 -9.37 -3.36
C PRO A 58 13.55 -9.47 -4.83
N ARG A 59 12.29 -9.86 -5.10
CA ARG A 59 11.71 -9.85 -6.45
C ARG A 59 10.91 -8.57 -6.73
N GLY A 60 10.20 -8.08 -5.71
CA GLY A 60 9.44 -6.84 -5.78
C GLY A 60 10.25 -5.61 -5.40
N PHE A 61 10.04 -4.52 -6.14
CA PHE A 61 10.54 -3.19 -5.81
C PHE A 61 9.38 -2.23 -5.56
N TRP A 62 9.37 -1.55 -4.41
CA TRP A 62 8.46 -0.47 -4.12
C TRP A 62 9.12 0.87 -4.48
N PHE A 63 8.65 1.54 -5.53
CA PHE A 63 9.06 2.91 -5.79
C PHE A 63 8.68 3.80 -4.61
N PRO A 64 9.61 4.60 -4.06
CA PRO A 64 9.28 5.57 -3.01
C PRO A 64 8.12 6.47 -3.45
N GLU A 65 7.05 6.49 -2.66
CA GLU A 65 5.79 7.21 -2.96
C GLU A 65 5.07 6.77 -4.26
N CYS A 66 5.33 5.56 -4.76
CA CYS A 66 4.96 5.14 -6.13
C CYS A 66 5.44 6.15 -7.20
N ALA A 67 6.48 6.91 -6.90
CA ALA A 67 6.95 8.01 -7.73
C ALA A 67 7.71 7.47 -8.94
N TYR A 68 7.12 7.64 -10.11
CA TYR A 68 7.60 7.06 -11.36
C TYR A 68 7.84 8.12 -12.43
N ARG A 69 8.85 7.87 -13.26
CA ARG A 69 9.05 8.50 -14.56
C ARG A 69 9.59 7.45 -15.52
N PRO A 70 9.30 7.54 -16.83
CA PRO A 70 9.88 6.63 -17.82
C PRO A 70 11.41 6.57 -17.74
N GLY A 71 11.96 5.38 -17.94
CA GLY A 71 13.37 5.00 -17.77
C GLY A 71 13.72 4.48 -16.36
N LEU A 72 12.85 4.63 -15.36
CA LEU A 72 13.11 4.06 -14.03
C LEU A 72 12.83 2.55 -13.97
N GLU A 73 11.89 2.08 -14.78
CA GLU A 73 11.56 0.67 -14.98
C GLU A 73 12.76 -0.13 -15.49
N GLU A 74 13.57 0.45 -16.40
CA GLU A 74 14.76 -0.18 -16.94
C GLU A 74 15.83 -0.28 -15.85
N LEU A 75 16.08 0.83 -15.13
CA LEU A 75 17.02 0.85 -14.01
C LEU A 75 16.68 -0.19 -12.94
N VAL A 76 15.39 -0.38 -12.64
CA VAL A 76 14.94 -1.37 -11.65
C VAL A 76 15.00 -2.78 -12.23
N ALA A 77 14.59 -3.01 -13.48
CA ALA A 77 14.73 -4.30 -14.14
C ALA A 77 16.20 -4.76 -14.24
N ASP A 78 17.12 -3.84 -14.57
CA ASP A 78 18.56 -4.09 -14.73
C ASP A 78 19.23 -4.47 -13.39
N GLU A 79 18.72 -3.94 -12.27
CA GLU A 79 19.11 -4.36 -10.92
C GLU A 79 18.40 -5.64 -10.49
N GLY A 80 17.70 -6.33 -11.39
CA GLY A 80 17.18 -7.70 -11.28
C GLY A 80 15.89 -7.84 -10.50
N TYR A 81 15.01 -6.84 -10.53
CA TYR A 81 13.67 -6.90 -9.96
C TYR A 81 12.62 -7.33 -11.01
N ASP A 82 11.61 -8.08 -10.57
CA ASP A 82 10.58 -8.66 -11.44
C ASP A 82 9.33 -7.77 -11.55
N TYR A 83 8.97 -7.06 -10.48
CA TYR A 83 7.75 -6.27 -10.46
C TYR A 83 7.78 -5.06 -9.52
N THR A 84 6.81 -4.17 -9.71
CA THR A 84 6.48 -3.05 -8.83
C THR A 84 4.97 -2.86 -8.70
N VAL A 85 4.55 -2.12 -7.68
CA VAL A 85 3.21 -1.54 -7.58
C VAL A 85 3.30 -0.05 -7.91
N LEU A 86 2.35 0.48 -8.68
CA LEU A 86 2.22 1.92 -8.96
C LEU A 86 0.78 2.38 -8.76
N ASP A 87 0.58 3.69 -8.60
CA ASP A 87 -0.78 4.25 -8.52
C ASP A 87 -1.51 4.07 -9.87
N ALA A 88 -2.84 3.98 -9.82
CA ALA A 88 -3.72 3.82 -10.96
C ALA A 88 -3.41 4.86 -12.06
N MET A 89 -3.12 6.11 -11.67
CA MET A 89 -2.80 7.20 -12.60
C MET A 89 -1.59 6.93 -13.50
N ALA A 90 -0.63 6.12 -13.06
CA ALA A 90 0.55 5.78 -13.87
C ALA A 90 0.17 4.96 -15.10
N VAL A 91 -0.97 4.26 -15.03
CA VAL A 91 -1.51 3.42 -16.10
C VAL A 91 -2.69 4.09 -16.77
N GLN A 92 -3.68 4.51 -15.98
CA GLN A 92 -4.95 5.08 -16.43
C GLN A 92 -4.81 6.48 -17.04
N GLY A 93 -3.75 7.22 -16.67
CA GLY A 93 -3.63 8.65 -16.92
C GLY A 93 -4.57 9.47 -16.03
N GLY A 94 -4.65 10.77 -16.27
CA GLY A 94 -5.54 11.66 -15.50
C GLY A 94 -4.90 12.20 -14.22
N ARG A 95 -5.74 12.66 -13.29
CA ARG A 95 -5.30 13.28 -12.03
C ARG A 95 -5.01 12.21 -10.98
N ALA A 96 -3.99 12.46 -10.17
CA ALA A 96 -3.77 11.70 -8.94
C ALA A 96 -5.03 11.72 -8.09
N MET A 97 -5.43 10.56 -7.57
CA MET A 97 -6.51 10.51 -6.60
C MET A 97 -6.02 11.11 -5.28
N SER A 98 -6.93 11.73 -4.54
CA SER A 98 -6.61 12.19 -3.19
C SER A 98 -6.23 10.98 -2.32
N HIS A 99 -5.41 11.21 -1.29
CA HIS A 99 -5.04 10.16 -0.33
C HIS A 99 -6.27 9.47 0.29
N TYR A 100 -7.39 10.19 0.39
CA TYR A 100 -8.66 9.73 0.93
C TYR A 100 -9.56 9.05 -0.12
N GLY A 101 -9.06 8.76 -1.32
CA GLY A 101 -9.76 7.96 -2.32
C GLY A 101 -11.06 8.59 -2.81
N ASP A 102 -11.15 9.92 -2.87
CA ASP A 102 -12.31 10.61 -3.44
C ASP A 102 -12.32 10.35 -4.96
N SER A 103 -12.91 9.22 -5.34
CA SER A 103 -12.97 8.72 -6.71
C SER A 103 -14.14 9.41 -7.39
N THR A 104 -13.84 10.42 -8.20
CA THR A 104 -14.74 10.69 -9.31
C THR A 104 -14.53 9.55 -10.30
N ARG A 105 -15.56 8.71 -10.49
CA ARG A 105 -15.60 7.68 -11.54
C ARG A 105 -15.54 8.36 -12.90
N VAL A 106 -14.37 8.82 -13.30
CA VAL A 106 -14.09 9.33 -14.63
C VAL A 106 -13.56 8.17 -15.45
N VAL A 107 -14.03 8.06 -16.68
CA VAL A 107 -13.45 7.12 -17.66
C VAL A 107 -11.94 7.36 -17.72
N PRO A 108 -11.09 6.33 -17.55
CA PRO A 108 -9.65 6.48 -17.66
C PRO A 108 -9.26 7.14 -18.98
N PRO A 109 -8.50 8.24 -19.01
CA PRO A 109 -8.11 8.90 -20.25
C PRO A 109 -7.42 7.99 -21.26
N THR A 110 -6.70 6.96 -20.77
CA THR A 110 -6.00 5.98 -21.60
C THR A 110 -6.84 4.76 -21.98
N GLY A 111 -8.03 4.59 -21.37
CA GLY A 111 -8.84 3.36 -21.49
C GLY A 111 -8.24 2.12 -20.81
N ARG A 112 -7.09 2.24 -20.14
CA ARG A 112 -6.45 1.13 -19.43
C ARG A 112 -7.14 0.84 -18.11
N GLN A 113 -7.18 -0.43 -17.73
CA GLN A 113 -7.82 -0.89 -16.50
C GLN A 113 -6.76 -1.14 -15.41
N VAL A 114 -7.19 -1.24 -14.15
CA VAL A 114 -6.29 -1.47 -12.99
C VAL A 114 -6.23 -2.94 -12.56
N ASP A 115 -7.07 -3.78 -13.16
CA ASP A 115 -7.15 -5.22 -12.95
C ASP A 115 -6.28 -6.02 -13.94
N GLN A 116 -5.48 -5.31 -14.76
CA GLN A 116 -4.55 -5.89 -15.72
C GLN A 116 -3.10 -5.59 -15.30
N LEU A 117 -2.17 -6.43 -15.77
CA LEU A 117 -0.74 -6.22 -15.59
C LEU A 117 -0.16 -5.45 -16.77
N TYR A 118 0.78 -4.55 -16.48
CA TYR A 118 1.42 -3.71 -17.49
C TYR A 118 2.93 -3.87 -17.49
N ARG A 119 3.54 -3.52 -18.61
CA ARG A 119 4.97 -3.26 -18.74
C ARG A 119 5.14 -1.94 -19.47
N CYS A 120 6.22 -1.21 -19.20
CA CYS A 120 6.54 -0.02 -19.96
C CYS A 120 7.51 -0.40 -21.09
N ARG A 121 7.05 -0.25 -22.34
CA ARG A 121 7.81 -0.59 -23.56
C ARG A 121 8.34 -2.03 -23.48
N ASP A 122 9.65 -2.21 -23.67
CA ASP A 122 10.34 -3.50 -23.72
C ASP A 122 10.92 -3.91 -22.35
N SER A 123 10.72 -3.11 -21.29
CA SER A 123 11.18 -3.46 -19.94
C SER A 123 10.51 -4.76 -19.45
N SER A 124 11.27 -5.62 -18.78
CA SER A 124 10.77 -6.84 -18.15
C SER A 124 9.98 -6.57 -16.87
N LEU A 125 10.09 -5.38 -16.28
CA LEU A 125 9.46 -5.03 -15.01
C LEU A 125 7.93 -5.01 -15.13
N VAL A 126 7.27 -5.89 -14.39
CA VAL A 126 5.80 -5.95 -14.33
C VAL A 126 5.27 -4.88 -13.39
N ILE A 127 4.25 -4.14 -13.83
CA ILE A 127 3.59 -3.09 -13.07
C ILE A 127 2.20 -3.58 -12.65
N PHE A 128 1.98 -3.63 -11.34
CA PHE A 128 0.68 -3.83 -10.71
C PHE A 128 0.06 -2.47 -10.39
N PRO A 129 -1.06 -2.08 -11.02
CA PRO A 129 -1.74 -0.84 -10.68
C PRO A 129 -2.48 -0.98 -9.34
N ARG A 130 -2.48 0.09 -8.53
CA ARG A 130 -3.37 0.23 -7.38
C ARG A 130 -4.83 0.22 -7.87
N VAL A 131 -5.70 -0.51 -7.17
CA VAL A 131 -7.15 -0.46 -7.39
C VAL A 131 -7.77 0.68 -6.56
N PRO A 132 -8.26 1.76 -7.20
CA PRO A 132 -8.83 2.92 -6.53
C PRO A 132 -9.92 2.63 -5.52
N GLU A 133 -10.92 1.85 -5.93
CA GLU A 133 -12.17 1.67 -5.20
C GLU A 133 -11.95 0.90 -3.91
N LEU A 134 -11.15 -0.17 -3.98
CA LEU A 134 -10.77 -0.96 -2.81
C LEU A 134 -9.94 -0.13 -1.83
N CYS A 135 -9.05 0.72 -2.33
CA CYS A 135 -8.26 1.57 -1.46
C CYS A 135 -9.11 2.67 -0.81
N ALA A 136 -10.04 3.29 -1.55
CA ALA A 136 -11.00 4.26 -1.02
C ALA A 136 -11.87 3.65 0.08
N GLN A 137 -12.30 2.40 -0.06
CA GLN A 137 -13.09 1.71 0.98
C GLN A 137 -12.36 1.63 2.33
N VAL A 138 -11.03 1.63 2.34
CA VAL A 138 -10.24 1.63 3.58
C VAL A 138 -9.86 3.04 3.99
N TRP A 139 -9.40 3.86 3.06
CA TRP A 139 -8.76 5.15 3.35
C TRP A 139 -9.68 6.37 3.27
N SER A 140 -10.94 6.20 2.85
CA SER A 140 -11.91 7.30 2.82
C SER A 140 -12.06 7.94 4.19
N LYS A 141 -11.94 9.27 4.22
CA LYS A 141 -12.18 10.07 5.43
C LYS A 141 -13.59 9.87 5.98
N TRP A 142 -14.55 9.65 5.09
CA TRP A 142 -15.98 9.68 5.41
C TRP A 142 -16.57 8.28 5.59
N THR A 143 -16.07 7.31 4.82
CA THR A 143 -16.65 5.96 4.72
C THR A 143 -15.62 4.85 4.95
N GLY A 144 -14.36 5.20 5.19
CA GLY A 144 -13.29 4.24 5.44
C GLY A 144 -13.46 3.55 6.78
N TYR A 145 -13.16 2.26 6.82
CA TYR A 145 -13.28 1.45 8.05
C TYR A 145 -12.60 2.08 9.28
N PRO A 146 -11.39 2.69 9.20
CA PRO A 146 -10.72 3.27 10.37
C PRO A 146 -11.52 4.37 11.08
N GLY A 147 -12.48 5.01 10.40
CA GLY A 147 -13.37 6.02 10.96
C GLY A 147 -14.51 5.46 11.81
N ASP A 148 -14.64 4.14 11.92
CA ASP A 148 -15.73 3.52 12.67
C ASP A 148 -15.67 3.83 14.17
N PHE A 149 -16.84 4.10 14.74
CA PHE A 149 -16.97 4.60 16.10
C PHE A 149 -16.58 3.57 17.17
N ALA A 150 -16.50 2.28 16.83
CA ALA A 150 -16.00 1.24 17.72
C ALA A 150 -14.47 1.21 17.82
N TYR A 151 -13.75 1.75 16.82
CA TYR A 151 -12.29 1.69 16.80
C TYR A 151 -11.61 2.67 17.73
N ARG A 152 -10.36 2.36 18.08
CA ARG A 152 -9.57 3.13 19.06
C ARG A 152 -9.21 4.50 18.49
N GLU A 153 -9.53 5.55 19.24
CA GLU A 153 -9.21 6.94 18.89
C GLU A 153 -7.70 7.17 18.95
N PHE A 154 -7.13 7.61 17.83
CA PHE A 154 -5.69 7.84 17.69
C PHE A 154 -5.22 9.11 18.42
N HIS A 155 -6.04 10.16 18.42
CA HIS A 155 -5.64 11.49 18.87
C HIS A 155 -5.80 11.71 20.38
N LYS A 156 -6.65 10.92 21.06
CA LYS A 156 -6.89 11.03 22.50
C LYS A 156 -5.95 10.13 23.30
N GLN A 157 -4.88 10.72 23.79
CA GLN A 157 -3.88 10.06 24.61
C GLN A 157 -4.06 10.42 26.09
N ASN A 158 -3.79 9.46 26.98
CA ASN A 158 -3.67 9.72 28.40
C ASN A 158 -2.41 10.56 28.66
N PRO A 159 -2.50 11.74 29.30
CA PRO A 159 -1.35 12.65 29.45
C PRO A 159 -0.17 12.08 30.23
N ARG A 160 -0.38 11.05 31.07
CA ARG A 160 0.67 10.46 31.91
C ARG A 160 1.35 9.26 31.26
N SER A 161 0.57 8.41 30.58
CA SER A 161 1.06 7.14 30.01
C SER A 161 1.25 7.17 28.49
N GLY A 162 0.69 8.16 27.80
CA GLY A 162 0.60 8.19 26.32
C GLY A 162 -0.36 7.15 25.73
N MET A 163 -0.98 6.30 26.56
CA MET A 163 -1.86 5.22 26.13
C MET A 163 -3.22 5.75 25.66
N ARG A 164 -3.85 5.03 24.74
CA ARG A 164 -5.13 5.39 24.11
C ARG A 164 -6.23 4.49 24.66
N TYR A 165 -7.15 5.07 25.41
CA TYR A 165 -8.21 4.35 26.13
C TYR A 165 -9.63 4.64 25.62
N HIS A 166 -9.75 5.38 24.52
CA HIS A 166 -11.03 5.84 24.00
C HIS A 166 -11.26 5.34 22.58
N ARG A 167 -12.53 5.31 22.18
CA ARG A 167 -12.95 4.99 20.81
C ARG A 167 -13.29 6.25 20.02
N VAL A 168 -13.32 6.15 18.69
CA VAL A 168 -13.63 7.25 17.78
C VAL A 168 -14.99 7.88 18.10
N THR A 169 -15.97 7.12 18.58
CA THR A 169 -17.26 7.61 19.13
C THR A 169 -18.22 8.25 18.15
N ASP A 170 -17.74 9.23 17.39
CA ASP A 170 -18.45 10.05 16.41
C ASP A 170 -17.42 10.67 15.43
N SER A 171 -17.89 11.28 14.35
CA SER A 171 -17.06 11.92 13.32
C SER A 171 -16.94 13.44 13.44
N VAL A 172 -17.59 14.06 14.44
CA VAL A 172 -17.74 15.52 14.55
C VAL A 172 -17.41 16.06 15.95
N GLY A 173 -17.46 15.21 16.98
CA GLY A 173 -17.30 15.59 18.38
C GLY A 173 -15.86 15.88 18.80
N ASP A 174 -15.74 16.63 19.89
CA ASP A 174 -14.46 16.99 20.51
C ASP A 174 -13.78 15.78 21.16
N LEU A 175 -12.45 15.83 21.35
CA LEU A 175 -11.74 14.76 22.06
C LEU A 175 -12.30 14.52 23.46
N LYS A 176 -12.86 15.52 24.14
CA LYS A 176 -13.48 15.36 25.47
C LYS A 176 -14.68 14.41 25.47
N THR A 177 -15.46 14.35 24.38
CA THR A 177 -16.69 13.53 24.32
C THR A 177 -16.44 12.07 23.95
N LYS A 178 -15.22 11.73 23.52
CA LYS A 178 -14.84 10.36 23.16
C LYS A 178 -15.04 9.42 24.34
N GLN A 179 -15.75 8.33 24.09
CA GLN A 179 -16.14 7.31 25.08
C GLN A 179 -15.04 6.25 25.27
N PRO A 180 -15.08 5.48 26.37
CA PRO A 180 -14.14 4.38 26.59
C PRO A 180 -14.09 3.38 25.43
N TYR A 181 -12.90 2.87 25.16
CA TYR A 181 -12.68 1.84 24.15
C TYR A 181 -13.16 0.47 24.63
N ASP A 182 -13.96 -0.21 23.82
CA ASP A 182 -14.37 -1.59 24.03
C ASP A 182 -13.67 -2.51 23.01
N PRO A 183 -12.70 -3.33 23.44
CA PRO A 183 -11.98 -4.23 22.55
C PRO A 183 -12.86 -5.34 21.95
N VAL A 184 -13.92 -5.77 22.64
CA VAL A 184 -14.82 -6.82 22.16
C VAL A 184 -15.68 -6.27 21.02
N ALA A 185 -16.27 -5.09 21.21
CA ALA A 185 -17.03 -4.41 20.16
C ALA A 185 -16.16 -4.09 18.93
N ALA A 186 -14.93 -3.60 19.15
CA ALA A 186 -14.00 -3.32 18.06
C ALA A 186 -13.60 -4.58 17.27
N ALA A 187 -13.38 -5.70 17.95
CA ALA A 187 -13.05 -6.98 17.31
C ALA A 187 -14.25 -7.56 16.53
N ALA A 188 -15.48 -7.41 17.02
CA ALA A 188 -16.68 -7.77 16.29
C ALA A 188 -16.81 -6.93 15.02
N ARG A 189 -16.62 -5.60 15.14
CA ARG A 189 -16.68 -4.69 14.00
C ARG A 189 -15.60 -4.94 12.95
N ALA A 190 -14.39 -5.31 13.37
CA ALA A 190 -13.32 -5.73 12.46
C ALA A 190 -13.69 -6.98 11.64
N ARG A 191 -14.43 -7.94 12.21
CA ARG A 191 -14.92 -9.11 11.46
C ARG A 191 -15.96 -8.72 10.42
N GLU A 192 -16.89 -7.83 10.75
CA GLU A 192 -17.87 -7.29 9.81
C GLU A 192 -17.18 -6.57 8.64
N HIS A 193 -16.22 -5.69 8.93
CA HIS A 193 -15.45 -4.99 7.89
C HIS A 193 -14.59 -5.93 7.03
N ALA A 194 -14.03 -6.99 7.63
CA ALA A 194 -13.31 -8.02 6.87
C ALA A 194 -14.24 -8.75 5.89
N ALA A 195 -15.43 -9.16 6.34
CA ALA A 195 -16.42 -9.80 5.47
C ALA A 195 -16.89 -8.86 4.35
N HIS A 196 -17.16 -7.60 4.68
CA HIS A 196 -17.53 -6.59 3.68
C HIS A 196 -16.41 -6.35 2.66
N PHE A 197 -15.16 -6.22 3.09
CA PHE A 197 -14.03 -6.04 2.18
C PHE A 197 -13.82 -7.26 1.27
N ALA A 198 -13.93 -8.48 1.81
CA ALA A 198 -13.84 -9.71 1.01
C ALA A 198 -14.91 -9.73 -0.10
N ALA A 199 -16.16 -9.41 0.23
CA ALA A 199 -17.25 -9.32 -0.75
C ALA A 199 -16.98 -8.25 -1.83
N GLN A 200 -16.35 -7.12 -1.48
CA GLN A 200 -15.96 -6.11 -2.48
C GLN A 200 -14.86 -6.59 -3.41
N VAL A 201 -13.87 -7.33 -2.89
CA VAL A 201 -12.80 -7.93 -3.70
C VAL A 201 -13.37 -8.98 -4.65
N GLU A 202 -14.24 -9.87 -4.16
CA GLU A 202 -14.94 -10.87 -4.98
C GLU A 202 -15.75 -10.21 -6.09
N ALA A 203 -16.50 -9.15 -5.77
CA ALA A 203 -17.26 -8.41 -6.76
C ALA A 203 -16.36 -7.72 -7.80
N ALA A 204 -15.18 -7.22 -7.40
CA ALA A 204 -14.20 -6.64 -8.32
C ALA A 204 -13.60 -7.70 -9.25
N ALA A 205 -13.22 -8.85 -8.72
CA ALA A 205 -12.71 -9.97 -9.49
C ALA A 205 -13.75 -10.51 -10.50
N ALA A 206 -15.01 -10.65 -10.08
CA ALA A 206 -16.09 -11.10 -10.95
C ALA A 206 -16.35 -10.12 -12.12
N ARG A 207 -16.28 -8.80 -11.87
CA ARG A 207 -16.40 -7.79 -12.94
C ARG A 207 -15.22 -7.88 -13.93
N SER A 208 -14.00 -8.07 -13.43
CA SER A 208 -12.81 -8.24 -14.24
C SER A 208 -12.90 -9.47 -15.16
N ALA A 209 -13.32 -10.61 -14.60
CA ALA A 209 -13.49 -11.85 -15.34
C ALA A 209 -14.55 -11.74 -16.45
N ALA A 210 -15.64 -11.01 -16.20
CA ALA A 210 -16.70 -10.81 -17.19
C ALA A 210 -16.32 -9.84 -18.34
N GLN A 211 -15.30 -9.01 -18.14
CA GLN A 211 -14.81 -8.03 -19.11
C GLN A 211 -13.55 -8.49 -19.84
N SER A 212 -12.93 -9.58 -19.38
CA SER A 212 -11.81 -10.21 -20.06
C SER A 212 -12.33 -11.05 -21.23
N PRO A 213 -11.84 -10.84 -22.47
CA PRO A 213 -12.28 -11.57 -23.65
C PRO A 213 -11.94 -13.06 -23.62
#